data_AF-A0A382SBZ2-F1
#
_entry.id   AF-A0A382SBZ2-F1
#
_cell.length_a   1.000
_cell.length_b   1.000
_cell.length_c   1.000
_cell.angle_alpha   90.00
_cell.angle_beta   90.00
_cell.angle_gamma   90.00
#
_symmetry.space_group_name_H-M   'P 1'
#
loop_
_entity.id
_entity.type
_entity.pdbx_description
1 polymer ?
#
loop_
_entity_poly.entity_id
_entity_poly.type
_entity_poly.pdbx_seq_one_letter_code
_entity_poly.pdbx_strand_id
1 'polypeptide(L)'
;ALYAFEAISKDNYSPISTYDVSAEDFDEDSLNIILGLPGVNFDSEAGLVSIPEYKLEDFKLTYVSDPLFESQWTDWFDGIQFRFDNGPNNLDGNPLALVEIKKITYSDTALSNFMNVKMRYKNKNDLPLRPMFNYRIDFSSTILDTAYQVTGNGCDALPDINTQLPFKVTNITTGRQVKVQHLDKGTQPAKINYGELSAGGGCIPVCAQSETCIEQTCISTTGYKNCMWEFDESLVLIDTVYTSNNLEGNDEKIYNLKIGVDWNRYFAQRSGISISEITSEDWWKMIWFPTHSFDSQDVVIYGGMLYQATEDV
;
A
#
# COMPACT_ATOMS: atom_id res chain seq x y z
N ALA A 1 -14.70 -7.84 -22.94
CA ALA A 1 -14.10 -7.54 -24.25
C ALA A 1 -14.56 -6.17 -24.72
N LEU A 2 -13.86 -5.56 -25.68
CA LEU A 2 -14.20 -4.28 -26.27
C LEU A 2 -15.08 -4.49 -27.51
N TYR A 3 -16.16 -3.73 -27.60
CA TYR A 3 -17.04 -3.66 -28.76
C TYR A 3 -17.09 -2.21 -29.25
N ALA A 4 -17.09 -1.99 -30.56
CA ALA A 4 -17.18 -0.67 -31.16
C ALA A 4 -18.05 -0.69 -32.41
N PHE A 5 -18.91 0.30 -32.57
CA PHE A 5 -19.77 0.51 -33.74
C PHE A 5 -19.75 1.99 -34.13
N GLU A 6 -20.11 2.28 -35.38
CA GLU A 6 -20.23 3.65 -35.86
C GLU A 6 -21.56 4.26 -35.38
N ALA A 7 -21.50 5.43 -34.75
CA ALA A 7 -22.68 6.17 -34.32
C ALA A 7 -23.15 7.15 -35.40
N ILE A 8 -24.45 7.46 -35.41
CA ILE A 8 -25.07 8.38 -36.37
C ILE A 8 -24.42 9.77 -36.31
N SER A 9 -24.17 10.30 -35.11
CA SER A 9 -23.48 11.57 -34.93
C SER A 9 -22.90 11.74 -33.53
N LYS A 10 -22.19 12.85 -33.28
CA LYS A 10 -21.67 13.20 -31.95
C LYS A 10 -22.78 13.41 -30.91
N ASP A 11 -23.98 13.80 -31.35
CA ASP A 11 -25.12 14.08 -30.47
C ASP A 11 -26.16 12.95 -30.50
N ASN A 12 -25.95 11.92 -31.33
CA ASN A 12 -26.80 10.74 -31.43
C ASN A 12 -25.93 9.48 -31.49
N TYR A 13 -25.80 8.83 -30.34
CA TYR A 13 -24.97 7.62 -30.17
C TYR A 13 -25.66 6.33 -30.63
N SER A 14 -26.83 6.39 -31.26
CA SER A 14 -27.43 5.22 -31.88
C SER A 14 -26.55 4.70 -33.04
N PRO A 15 -26.53 3.38 -33.28
CA PRO A 15 -25.73 2.80 -34.36
C PRO A 15 -26.19 3.30 -35.73
N ILE A 16 -25.24 3.50 -36.64
CA ILE A 16 -25.51 3.86 -38.03
C ILE A 16 -26.07 2.68 -38.84
N SER A 17 -25.71 1.46 -38.45
CA SER A 17 -26.08 0.21 -39.11
C SER A 17 -26.37 -0.85 -38.05
N THR A 18 -27.48 -1.56 -38.23
CA THR A 18 -27.94 -2.65 -37.34
C THR A 18 -28.52 -3.78 -38.17
N TYR A 19 -28.55 -4.98 -37.59
CA TYR A 19 -29.33 -6.10 -38.09
C TYR A 19 -30.25 -6.62 -36.97
N ASP A 20 -31.41 -7.16 -37.36
CA ASP A 20 -32.41 -7.63 -36.42
C ASP A 20 -32.40 -9.16 -36.33
N VAL A 21 -32.53 -9.66 -35.11
CA VAL A 21 -32.68 -11.09 -34.80
C VAL A 21 -33.90 -11.30 -33.90
N SER A 22 -34.54 -12.47 -33.99
CA SER A 22 -35.66 -12.78 -33.11
C SER A 22 -35.16 -13.03 -31.70
N ALA A 23 -35.80 -12.43 -30.69
CA ALA A 23 -35.48 -12.73 -29.29
C ALA A 23 -35.79 -14.19 -28.93
N GLU A 24 -36.70 -14.84 -29.67
CA GLU A 24 -37.06 -16.25 -29.49
C GLU A 24 -35.97 -17.22 -29.94
N ASP A 25 -34.98 -16.74 -30.72
CA ASP A 25 -33.86 -17.57 -31.20
C ASP A 25 -32.82 -17.82 -30.09
N PHE A 26 -32.93 -17.16 -28.94
CA PHE A 26 -32.00 -17.23 -27.82
C PHE A 26 -32.66 -17.77 -26.57
N ASP A 27 -31.90 -18.52 -25.76
CA ASP A 27 -32.28 -18.79 -24.38
C ASP A 27 -32.16 -17.53 -23.51
N GLU A 28 -32.78 -17.56 -22.33
CA GLU A 28 -32.86 -16.40 -21.42
C GLU A 28 -31.49 -15.85 -21.00
N ASP A 29 -30.50 -16.73 -20.75
CA ASP A 29 -29.16 -16.30 -20.34
C ASP A 29 -28.42 -15.64 -21.52
N SER A 30 -28.50 -16.25 -22.70
CA SER A 30 -27.90 -15.72 -23.93
C SER A 30 -28.51 -14.38 -24.34
N LEU A 31 -29.83 -14.24 -24.23
CA LEU A 31 -30.53 -12.99 -24.51
C LEU A 31 -30.09 -11.88 -23.56
N ASN A 32 -29.96 -12.18 -22.25
CA ASN A 32 -29.47 -11.21 -21.27
C ASN A 32 -28.03 -10.73 -21.56
N ILE A 33 -27.17 -11.61 -22.06
CA ILE A 33 -25.80 -11.25 -22.47
C ILE A 33 -25.85 -10.29 -23.68
N ILE A 34 -26.64 -10.62 -24.71
CA ILE A 34 -26.76 -9.82 -25.93
C ILE A 34 -27.31 -8.42 -25.62
N LEU A 35 -28.36 -8.33 -24.80
CA LEU A 35 -28.95 -7.06 -24.39
C LEU A 35 -27.98 -6.20 -23.56
N GLY A 36 -26.96 -6.80 -22.97
CA GLY A 36 -25.87 -6.10 -22.29
C GLY A 36 -24.80 -5.52 -23.21
N LEU A 37 -24.81 -5.87 -24.51
CA LEU A 37 -23.82 -5.37 -25.46
C LEU A 37 -24.11 -3.91 -25.85
N PRO A 38 -23.06 -3.10 -26.07
CA PRO A 38 -23.23 -1.68 -26.31
C PRO A 38 -23.95 -1.43 -27.64
N GLY A 39 -24.95 -0.55 -27.62
CA GLY A 39 -25.72 -0.15 -28.81
C GLY A 39 -26.83 -1.13 -29.21
N VAL A 40 -26.99 -2.26 -28.53
CA VAL A 40 -28.12 -3.17 -28.74
C VAL A 40 -29.41 -2.55 -28.23
N ASN A 41 -30.48 -2.70 -28.99
CA ASN A 41 -31.81 -2.26 -28.61
C ASN A 41 -32.82 -3.41 -28.75
N PHE A 42 -33.84 -3.43 -27.91
CA PHE A 42 -34.90 -4.43 -27.94
C PHE A 42 -36.25 -3.78 -28.24
N ASP A 43 -36.90 -4.24 -29.31
CA ASP A 43 -38.27 -3.90 -29.63
C ASP A 43 -39.21 -4.97 -29.05
N SER A 44 -39.82 -4.66 -27.92
CA SER A 44 -40.76 -5.55 -27.24
C SER A 44 -42.07 -5.77 -28.00
N GLU A 45 -42.44 -4.88 -28.93
CA GLU A 45 -43.68 -5.02 -29.72
C GLU A 45 -43.47 -5.98 -30.89
N ALA A 46 -42.30 -5.90 -31.54
CA ALA A 46 -41.93 -6.78 -32.65
C ALA A 46 -41.26 -8.10 -32.19
N GLY A 47 -40.77 -8.17 -30.95
CA GLY A 47 -40.01 -9.32 -30.44
C GLY A 47 -38.61 -9.42 -31.06
N LEU A 48 -38.06 -8.31 -31.54
CA LEU A 48 -36.79 -8.25 -32.27
C LEU A 48 -35.71 -7.55 -31.44
N VAL A 49 -34.49 -8.08 -31.51
CA VAL A 49 -33.28 -7.47 -30.97
C VAL A 49 -32.50 -6.86 -32.14
N SER A 50 -32.36 -5.53 -32.13
CA SER A 50 -31.52 -4.80 -33.09
C SER A 50 -30.09 -4.74 -32.57
N ILE A 51 -29.18 -5.43 -33.24
CA ILE A 51 -27.77 -5.50 -32.88
C ILE A 51 -26.96 -4.60 -33.83
N PRO A 52 -26.06 -3.74 -33.32
CA PRO A 52 -25.15 -2.97 -34.16
C PRO A 52 -24.29 -3.85 -35.05
N GLU A 53 -24.02 -3.40 -36.26
CA GLU A 53 -22.89 -3.92 -37.03
C GLU A 53 -21.59 -3.42 -36.40
N TYR A 54 -21.04 -4.22 -35.48
CA TYR A 54 -19.80 -3.90 -34.80
C TYR A 54 -18.64 -3.87 -35.80
N LYS A 55 -17.87 -2.79 -35.75
CA LYS A 55 -16.58 -2.70 -36.43
C LYS A 55 -15.49 -3.45 -35.65
N LEU A 56 -15.63 -3.50 -34.32
CA LEU A 56 -14.84 -4.35 -33.42
C LEU A 56 -15.80 -5.15 -32.56
N GLU A 57 -15.71 -6.48 -32.63
CA GLU A 57 -16.56 -7.41 -31.88
C GLU A 57 -15.67 -8.33 -31.03
N ASP A 58 -16.04 -8.51 -29.75
CA ASP A 58 -15.32 -9.34 -28.79
C ASP A 58 -13.79 -9.10 -28.76
N PHE A 59 -13.38 -7.85 -28.94
CA PHE A 59 -11.97 -7.52 -29.03
C PHE A 59 -11.31 -7.65 -27.65
N LYS A 60 -10.32 -8.53 -27.53
CA LYS A 60 -9.66 -8.78 -26.24
C LYS A 60 -8.69 -7.65 -25.92
N LEU A 61 -8.95 -6.96 -24.81
CA LEU A 61 -7.99 -6.01 -24.26
C LEU A 61 -6.85 -6.80 -23.62
N THR A 62 -5.64 -6.60 -24.12
CA THR A 62 -4.41 -7.13 -23.50
C THR A 62 -3.50 -5.99 -23.07
N TYR A 63 -2.51 -6.30 -22.25
CA TYR A 63 -1.50 -5.33 -21.83
C TYR A 63 -0.59 -5.01 -23.01
N VAL A 64 -0.08 -3.77 -23.11
CA VAL A 64 0.98 -3.42 -24.09
C VAL A 64 2.24 -4.27 -23.92
N SER A 65 2.40 -4.85 -22.74
CA SER A 65 3.45 -5.80 -22.42
C SER A 65 3.16 -7.22 -22.93
N ASP A 66 1.99 -7.54 -23.44
CA ASP A 66 1.76 -8.88 -24.02
C ASP A 66 2.70 -9.07 -25.23
N PRO A 67 3.55 -10.10 -25.30
CA PRO A 67 4.46 -10.31 -26.44
C PRO A 67 3.71 -10.56 -27.77
N LEU A 68 2.40 -10.86 -27.73
CA LEU A 68 1.52 -10.94 -28.88
C LEU A 68 0.61 -9.71 -29.02
N PHE A 69 0.92 -8.58 -28.37
CA PHE A 69 0.13 -7.35 -28.50
C PHE A 69 0.03 -6.92 -29.98
N GLU A 70 1.09 -7.12 -30.77
CA GLU A 70 1.12 -6.88 -32.23
C GLU A 70 0.13 -7.73 -33.03
N SER A 71 -0.34 -8.84 -32.47
CA SER A 71 -1.38 -9.69 -33.05
C SER A 71 -2.81 -9.23 -32.70
N GLN A 72 -2.94 -8.26 -31.78
CA GLN A 72 -4.19 -7.64 -31.37
C GLN A 72 -4.28 -6.23 -31.98
N TRP A 73 -4.05 -6.11 -33.28
CA TRP A 73 -4.22 -4.85 -34.03
C TRP A 73 -5.21 -5.05 -35.16
N THR A 74 -5.96 -4.00 -35.49
CA THR A 74 -6.83 -3.97 -36.66
C THR A 74 -6.29 -2.95 -37.66
N ASP A 75 -6.04 -3.38 -38.90
CA ASP A 75 -5.37 -2.57 -39.95
C ASP A 75 -6.05 -1.24 -40.28
N TRP A 76 -7.35 -1.11 -40.00
CA TRP A 76 -8.18 0.04 -40.36
C TRP A 76 -8.41 1.03 -39.21
N PHE A 77 -8.00 0.68 -38.00
CA PHE A 77 -8.16 1.48 -36.80
C PHE A 77 -6.81 1.51 -36.08
N ASP A 78 -6.03 2.57 -36.27
CA ASP A 78 -4.84 2.86 -35.45
C ASP A 78 -5.31 2.85 -34.00
N GLY A 79 -5.06 1.73 -33.32
CA GLY A 79 -5.81 1.32 -32.14
C GLY A 79 -5.97 2.46 -31.14
N ILE A 80 -7.16 2.61 -30.55
CA ILE A 80 -7.30 3.46 -29.38
C ILE A 80 -6.35 2.89 -28.31
N GLN A 81 -5.19 3.53 -28.16
CA GLN A 81 -4.29 3.27 -27.05
C GLN A 81 -4.91 3.88 -25.81
N PHE A 82 -5.62 3.06 -25.03
CA PHE A 82 -5.86 3.40 -23.64
C PHE A 82 -4.56 3.24 -22.87
N ARG A 83 -3.74 4.30 -22.85
CA ARG A 83 -2.62 4.41 -21.93
C ARG A 83 -3.18 4.79 -20.56
N PHE A 84 -3.43 3.78 -19.73
CA PHE A 84 -3.66 4.00 -18.31
C PHE A 84 -2.31 4.36 -17.66
N ASP A 85 -2.00 5.65 -17.63
CA ASP A 85 -0.91 6.19 -16.82
C ASP A 85 -1.34 6.19 -15.35
N ASN A 86 -1.32 5.00 -14.75
CA ASN A 86 -1.43 4.86 -13.31
C ASN A 86 -0.11 5.30 -12.67
N GLY A 87 0.08 6.61 -12.54
CA GLY A 87 1.15 7.21 -11.76
C GLY A 87 1.95 8.31 -12.48
N PRO A 88 2.74 9.08 -11.72
CA PRO A 88 3.58 10.12 -12.29
C PRO A 88 4.66 9.50 -13.20
N ASN A 89 4.90 10.09 -14.38
CA ASN A 89 5.91 9.62 -15.35
C ASN A 89 7.36 9.98 -14.94
N ASN A 90 7.51 10.81 -13.91
CA ASN A 90 8.77 11.23 -13.33
C ASN A 90 8.53 11.63 -11.86
N LEU A 91 9.54 11.53 -11.01
CA LEU A 91 9.46 12.00 -9.62
C LEU A 91 9.85 13.49 -9.48
N ASP A 92 9.76 14.29 -10.56
CA ASP A 92 10.13 15.71 -10.62
C ASP A 92 11.43 16.09 -9.90
N GLY A 93 12.47 15.28 -10.10
CA GLY A 93 13.79 15.51 -9.51
C GLY A 93 13.89 15.17 -8.02
N ASN A 94 12.83 14.63 -7.40
CA ASN A 94 12.85 14.07 -6.06
C ASN A 94 12.94 12.54 -6.12
N PRO A 95 14.15 11.94 -6.18
CA PRO A 95 14.33 10.48 -6.20
C PRO A 95 13.82 9.77 -4.94
N LEU A 96 13.40 10.53 -3.92
CA LEU A 96 12.86 10.08 -2.65
C LEU A 96 11.37 10.45 -2.50
N ALA A 97 10.71 10.87 -3.59
CA ALA A 97 9.33 11.30 -3.56
C ALA A 97 8.48 10.25 -2.85
N LEU A 98 7.84 10.69 -1.76
CA LEU A 98 6.82 9.91 -1.07
C LEU A 98 5.82 9.46 -2.12
N VAL A 99 5.42 8.20 -2.04
CA VAL A 99 4.24 7.76 -2.79
C VAL A 99 3.08 8.60 -2.27
N GLU A 100 2.38 9.27 -3.17
CA GLU A 100 1.15 9.95 -2.82
C GLU A 100 0.09 8.88 -2.50
N ILE A 101 -0.13 8.64 -1.21
CA ILE A 101 -1.15 7.70 -0.76
C ILE A 101 -2.51 8.39 -0.89
N LYS A 102 -3.25 8.03 -1.96
CA LYS A 102 -4.56 8.63 -2.27
C LYS A 102 -5.61 8.42 -1.17
N LYS A 103 -5.58 7.26 -0.53
CA LYS A 103 -6.57 6.87 0.49
C LYS A 103 -5.98 5.83 1.44
N ILE A 104 -6.19 6.03 2.73
CA ILE A 104 -6.03 5.00 3.75
C ILE A 104 -7.41 4.74 4.34
N THR A 105 -7.80 3.47 4.45
CA THR A 105 -9.04 3.07 5.12
C THR A 105 -8.65 2.28 6.36
N TYR A 106 -9.05 2.77 7.53
CA TYR A 106 -8.80 2.10 8.80
C TYR A 106 -10.01 1.24 9.17
N SER A 107 -9.77 0.06 9.73
CA SER A 107 -10.84 -0.81 10.26
C SER A 107 -11.53 -0.17 11.47
N ASP A 108 -10.77 0.54 12.30
CA ASP A 108 -11.25 1.41 13.36
C ASP A 108 -10.85 2.85 13.02
N THR A 109 -11.84 3.73 12.86
CA THR A 109 -11.61 5.13 12.49
C THR A 109 -10.84 5.91 13.56
N ALA A 110 -10.81 5.46 14.81
CA ALA A 110 -9.99 6.09 15.85
C ALA A 110 -8.48 5.95 15.57
N LEU A 111 -8.06 4.90 14.84
CA LEU A 111 -6.66 4.69 14.50
C LEU A 111 -6.08 5.82 13.64
N SER A 112 -6.90 6.46 12.79
CA SER A 112 -6.41 7.55 11.93
C SER A 112 -5.92 8.77 12.71
N ASN A 113 -6.27 8.88 13.99
CA ASN A 113 -5.86 10.01 14.82
C ASN A 113 -4.39 9.94 15.22
N PHE A 114 -3.84 8.73 15.36
CA PHE A 114 -2.50 8.51 15.89
C PHE A 114 -1.64 7.55 15.05
N MET A 115 -2.20 6.69 14.20
CA MET A 115 -1.40 5.90 13.28
C MET A 115 -1.15 6.65 11.97
N ASN A 116 0.07 6.52 11.45
CA ASN A 116 0.44 7.04 10.15
C ASN A 116 1.14 5.97 9.34
N VAL A 117 0.82 5.87 8.06
CA VAL A 117 1.51 5.01 7.11
C VAL A 117 2.13 5.88 6.05
N LYS A 118 3.44 5.77 5.88
CA LYS A 118 4.18 6.44 4.80
C LYS A 118 4.84 5.40 3.91
N MET A 119 4.80 5.67 2.61
CA MET A 119 5.43 4.83 1.61
C MET A 119 6.24 5.71 0.65
N ARG A 120 7.35 5.19 0.15
CA ARG A 120 8.17 5.83 -0.89
C ARG A 120 8.76 4.77 -1.79
N TYR A 121 9.07 5.13 -3.04
CA TYR A 121 9.88 4.25 -3.87
C TYR A 121 11.24 4.02 -3.21
N LYS A 122 11.75 2.80 -3.37
CA LYS A 122 13.07 2.43 -2.87
C LYS A 122 14.14 3.17 -3.69
N ASN A 123 14.04 3.13 -5.02
CA ASN A 123 14.88 3.83 -5.97
C ASN A 123 14.05 4.55 -7.04
N LYS A 124 14.64 5.58 -7.65
CA LYS A 124 14.05 6.29 -8.80
C LYS A 124 13.73 5.36 -9.98
N ASN A 125 14.55 4.33 -10.18
CA ASN A 125 14.41 3.38 -11.29
C ASN A 125 13.30 2.35 -11.06
N ASP A 126 12.65 2.35 -9.89
CA ASP A 126 11.56 1.42 -9.60
C ASP A 126 10.19 1.98 -10.06
N LEU A 127 10.12 3.28 -10.37
CA LEU A 127 8.92 3.94 -10.88
C LEU A 127 8.33 3.27 -12.15
N PRO A 128 9.14 2.89 -13.17
CA PRO A 128 8.63 2.22 -14.37
C PRO A 128 8.13 0.80 -14.13
N LEU A 129 8.44 0.18 -12.97
CA LEU A 129 7.98 -1.17 -12.65
C LEU A 129 6.47 -1.22 -12.37
N ARG A 130 5.82 -0.05 -12.17
CA ARG A 130 4.36 0.11 -12.05
C ARG A 130 3.70 -0.99 -11.20
N PRO A 131 4.19 -1.28 -9.98
CA PRO A 131 3.61 -2.33 -9.15
C PRO A 131 2.16 -1.97 -8.76
N MET A 132 1.41 -2.96 -8.30
CA MET A 132 0.04 -2.72 -7.82
C MET A 132 0.07 -1.85 -6.55
N PHE A 133 -0.89 -0.94 -6.42
CA PHE A 133 -0.85 0.13 -5.40
C PHE A 133 -1.76 -0.10 -4.18
N ASN A 134 -2.46 -1.24 -4.13
CA ASN A 134 -3.45 -1.49 -3.09
C ASN A 134 -2.94 -2.55 -2.12
N TYR A 135 -2.74 -2.15 -0.88
CA TYR A 135 -2.25 -3.02 0.18
C TYR A 135 -3.21 -3.02 1.36
N ARG A 136 -3.30 -4.16 2.04
CA ARG A 136 -3.94 -4.32 3.35
C ARG A 136 -2.89 -4.72 4.36
N ILE A 137 -2.88 -4.05 5.52
CA ILE A 137 -2.00 -4.37 6.64
C ILE A 137 -2.89 -4.91 7.75
N ASP A 138 -2.70 -6.17 8.13
CA ASP A 138 -3.43 -6.82 9.21
C ASP A 138 -2.53 -6.85 10.45
N PHE A 139 -2.97 -6.26 11.57
CA PHE A 139 -2.24 -6.22 12.84
C PHE A 139 -2.73 -7.28 13.83
N SER A 140 -1.88 -7.67 14.78
CA SER A 140 -2.19 -8.56 15.89
C SER A 140 -1.39 -8.21 17.13
N SER A 141 -1.85 -8.67 18.29
CA SER A 141 -1.09 -8.67 19.54
C SER A 141 -0.07 -9.81 19.64
N THR A 142 -0.07 -10.72 18.67
CA THR A 142 0.87 -11.83 18.53
C THR A 142 1.59 -11.74 17.18
N ILE A 143 2.64 -12.54 17.03
CA ILE A 143 3.37 -12.66 15.77
C ILE A 143 2.41 -13.12 14.67
N LEU A 144 2.33 -12.35 13.57
CA LEU A 144 1.55 -12.69 12.38
C LEU A 144 2.41 -13.09 11.19
N ASP A 145 3.64 -12.60 11.14
CA ASP A 145 4.54 -12.85 10.01
C ASP A 145 6.00 -12.84 10.47
N THR A 146 6.89 -13.30 9.61
CA THR A 146 8.34 -13.21 9.78
C THR A 146 8.92 -12.48 8.59
N ALA A 147 9.79 -11.50 8.84
CA ALA A 147 10.48 -10.80 7.78
C ALA A 147 11.19 -11.81 6.87
N TYR A 148 10.98 -11.70 5.57
CA TYR A 148 11.60 -12.59 4.57
C TYR A 148 13.12 -12.42 4.56
N GLN A 149 13.60 -11.20 4.79
CA GLN A 149 15.02 -10.86 4.87
C GLN A 149 15.24 -9.80 5.95
N VAL A 150 16.44 -9.80 6.54
CA VAL A 150 16.94 -8.69 7.35
C VAL A 150 18.20 -8.14 6.69
N THR A 151 18.39 -6.83 6.71
CA THR A 151 19.51 -6.20 6.00
C THR A 151 20.79 -6.28 6.82
N GLY A 152 21.82 -6.93 6.25
CA GLY A 152 23.13 -7.06 6.88
C GLY A 152 23.06 -7.87 8.18
N ASN A 153 23.80 -7.42 9.18
CA ASN A 153 23.96 -8.05 10.47
C ASN A 153 22.87 -7.68 11.52
N GLY A 154 21.69 -7.24 11.06
CA GLY A 154 20.61 -6.77 11.94
C GLY A 154 20.15 -7.82 12.95
N CYS A 155 20.12 -9.08 12.52
CA CYS A 155 19.78 -10.23 13.36
C CYS A 155 20.98 -11.11 13.73
N ASP A 156 22.19 -10.55 13.88
CA ASP A 156 23.37 -11.33 14.27
C ASP A 156 23.19 -12.06 15.62
N ALA A 157 22.39 -11.48 16.51
CA ALA A 157 22.09 -12.08 17.80
C ALA A 157 21.15 -13.31 17.71
N LEU A 158 20.40 -13.45 16.61
CA LEU A 158 19.43 -14.52 16.37
C LEU A 158 19.53 -14.99 14.89
N PRO A 159 20.64 -15.64 14.51
CA PRO A 159 20.97 -15.90 13.10
C PRO A 159 19.98 -16.83 12.37
N ASP A 160 19.22 -17.63 13.12
CA ASP A 160 18.25 -18.59 12.57
C ASP A 160 16.82 -18.03 12.48
N ILE A 161 16.58 -16.82 12.99
CA ILE A 161 15.24 -16.23 13.08
C ILE A 161 15.31 -14.79 12.56
N ASN A 162 14.68 -14.54 11.42
CA ASN A 162 14.44 -13.17 10.97
C ASN A 162 13.43 -12.47 11.89
N THR A 163 13.42 -11.14 11.86
CA THR A 163 12.50 -10.30 12.66
C THR A 163 11.06 -10.80 12.61
N GLN A 164 10.49 -11.07 13.78
CA GLN A 164 9.08 -11.43 13.94
C GLN A 164 8.23 -10.16 13.87
N LEU A 165 7.17 -10.19 13.06
CA LEU A 165 6.32 -9.02 12.80
C LEU A 165 4.93 -9.22 13.42
N PRO A 166 4.40 -8.23 14.16
CA PRO A 166 3.04 -8.26 14.69
C PRO A 166 2.00 -7.87 13.62
N PHE A 167 2.40 -7.85 12.35
CA PHE A 167 1.53 -7.54 11.23
C PHE A 167 1.93 -8.35 10.00
N LYS A 168 1.01 -8.45 9.05
CA LYS A 168 1.26 -8.97 7.70
C LYS A 168 0.75 -7.99 6.66
N VAL A 169 1.40 -7.97 5.49
CA VAL A 169 1.01 -7.11 4.36
C VAL A 169 0.49 -7.98 3.23
N THR A 170 -0.68 -7.66 2.70
CA THR A 170 -1.30 -8.35 1.56
C THR A 170 -1.51 -7.37 0.41
N ASN A 171 -1.08 -7.73 -0.79
CA ASN A 171 -1.46 -7.02 -2.01
C ASN A 171 -2.87 -7.45 -2.38
N ILE A 172 -3.85 -6.56 -2.23
CA ILE A 172 -5.24 -6.95 -2.39
C ILE A 172 -5.63 -7.15 -3.85
N THR A 173 -4.85 -6.60 -4.80
CA THR A 173 -5.15 -6.80 -6.21
C THR A 173 -4.71 -8.18 -6.70
N THR A 174 -3.58 -8.69 -6.18
CA THR A 174 -3.11 -10.04 -6.53
C THR A 174 -3.59 -11.12 -5.55
N GLY A 175 -4.06 -10.72 -4.36
CA GLY A 175 -4.41 -11.62 -3.26
C GLY A 175 -3.20 -12.27 -2.59
N ARG A 176 -1.97 -11.92 -2.98
CA ARG A 176 -0.73 -12.51 -2.46
C ARG A 176 -0.22 -11.74 -1.24
N GLN A 177 0.40 -12.48 -0.32
CA GLN A 177 1.15 -11.88 0.78
C GLN A 177 2.42 -11.21 0.24
N VAL A 178 2.67 -9.98 0.66
CA VAL A 178 3.85 -9.21 0.29
C VAL A 178 4.99 -9.61 1.24
N LYS A 179 6.13 -9.99 0.67
CA LYS A 179 7.31 -10.30 1.45
C LYS A 179 7.91 -9.01 1.99
N VAL A 180 8.38 -9.02 3.23
CA VAL A 180 8.94 -7.84 3.88
C VAL A 180 10.42 -8.06 4.18
N GLN A 181 11.27 -7.11 3.81
CA GLN A 181 12.63 -7.02 4.30
C GLN A 181 12.70 -5.97 5.42
N HIS A 182 13.17 -6.38 6.60
CA HIS A 182 13.44 -5.46 7.70
C HIS A 182 14.83 -4.81 7.53
N LEU A 183 14.92 -3.48 7.60
CA LEU A 183 16.20 -2.79 7.50
C LEU A 183 16.98 -2.79 8.82
N ASP A 184 16.30 -2.81 9.97
CA ASP A 184 16.89 -2.87 11.31
C ASP A 184 18.00 -1.82 11.51
N LYS A 185 17.67 -0.59 11.09
CA LYS A 185 18.52 0.59 11.23
C LYS A 185 18.01 1.54 12.30
N GLY A 186 16.92 1.19 12.97
CA GLY A 186 16.22 2.03 13.92
C GLY A 186 15.33 3.11 13.31
N THR A 187 14.64 3.78 14.24
CA THR A 187 13.55 4.71 13.93
C THR A 187 14.06 6.05 13.38
N GLN A 188 15.16 6.59 13.93
CA GLN A 188 15.67 7.93 13.58
C GLN A 188 16.10 8.02 12.11
N PRO A 189 16.87 7.07 11.54
CA PRO A 189 17.21 7.09 10.11
C PRO A 189 15.99 7.03 9.21
N ALA A 190 14.96 6.28 9.60
CA ALA A 190 13.70 6.24 8.86
C ALA A 190 13.02 7.62 8.89
N LYS A 191 12.85 8.24 10.06
CA LYS A 191 12.25 9.59 10.16
C LYS A 191 12.97 10.63 9.29
N ILE A 192 14.30 10.59 9.21
CA ILE A 192 15.07 11.44 8.27
C ILE A 192 14.73 11.10 6.81
N ASN A 193 14.72 9.81 6.46
CA ASN A 193 14.37 9.33 5.11
C ASN A 193 12.96 9.70 4.66
N TYR A 194 12.04 9.93 5.60
CA TYR A 194 10.65 10.35 5.34
C TYR A 194 10.43 11.86 5.58
N GLY A 195 11.50 12.64 5.77
CA GLY A 195 11.46 14.10 5.90
C GLY A 195 10.83 14.61 7.20
N GLU A 196 10.76 13.78 8.23
CA GLU A 196 10.21 14.15 9.54
C GLU A 196 11.27 14.69 10.50
N LEU A 197 12.53 14.29 10.29
CA LEU A 197 13.70 14.80 10.98
C LEU A 197 14.71 15.29 9.95
N SER A 198 15.59 16.20 10.38
CA SER A 198 16.66 16.74 9.56
C SER A 198 18.00 16.51 10.26
N ALA A 199 19.04 16.25 9.46
CA ALA A 199 20.41 16.19 9.95
C ALA A 199 21.03 17.58 10.17
N GLY A 200 20.32 18.66 9.82
CA GLY A 200 20.77 20.05 10.03
C GLY A 200 22.04 20.45 9.25
N GLY A 201 22.44 19.68 8.23
CA GLY A 201 23.72 19.85 7.52
C GLY A 201 24.73 18.72 7.77
N GLY A 202 24.39 17.75 8.62
CA GLY A 202 25.25 16.63 8.98
C GLY A 202 26.07 16.90 10.24
N CYS A 203 26.65 15.85 10.81
CA CYS A 203 27.40 15.90 12.06
C CYS A 203 28.90 15.81 11.77
N ILE A 204 29.67 16.62 12.48
CA ILE A 204 31.14 16.59 12.45
C ILE A 204 31.62 16.51 13.92
N PRO A 205 32.33 15.44 14.33
CA PRO A 205 32.68 14.26 13.54
C PRO A 205 31.44 13.43 13.11
N VAL A 206 31.62 12.55 12.13
CA VAL A 206 30.56 11.64 11.69
C VAL A 206 30.16 10.73 12.86
N CYS A 207 28.85 10.58 13.07
CA CYS A 207 28.31 9.76 14.17
C CYS A 207 28.70 8.29 14.06
N ALA A 208 28.67 7.58 15.19
CA ALA A 208 28.87 6.13 15.20
C ALA A 208 27.77 5.40 14.40
N GLN A 209 28.00 4.14 14.02
CA GLN A 209 27.02 3.37 13.23
C GLN A 209 25.68 3.17 13.95
N SER A 210 25.68 3.15 15.29
CA SER A 210 24.50 3.04 16.14
C SER A 210 23.84 4.39 16.47
N GLU A 211 24.33 5.48 15.87
CA GLU A 211 23.88 6.83 16.12
C GLU A 211 23.39 7.48 14.82
N THR A 212 22.41 8.35 14.96
CA THR A 212 21.84 9.13 13.87
C THR A 212 22.10 10.60 14.12
N CYS A 213 22.58 11.29 13.10
CA CYS A 213 22.74 12.74 13.15
C CYS A 213 21.38 13.43 13.01
N ILE A 214 20.96 14.15 14.04
CA ILE A 214 19.74 14.95 14.06
C ILE A 214 20.13 16.36 14.50
N GLU A 215 19.82 17.36 13.69
CA GLU A 215 20.16 18.77 13.95
C GLU A 215 21.62 18.94 14.43
N GLN A 216 22.57 18.36 13.67
CA GLN A 216 24.01 18.38 13.95
C GLN A 216 24.44 17.71 15.28
N THR A 217 23.55 16.98 15.94
CA THR A 217 23.83 16.21 17.17
C THR A 217 23.72 14.71 16.91
N CYS A 218 24.68 13.93 17.38
CA CYS A 218 24.62 12.47 17.31
C CYS A 218 23.73 11.94 18.43
N ILE A 219 22.67 11.23 18.05
CA ILE A 219 21.70 10.64 18.99
C ILE A 219 21.69 9.13 18.78
N SER A 220 21.72 8.36 19.87
CA SER A 220 21.60 6.90 19.80
C SER A 220 20.31 6.49 19.10
N THR A 221 20.43 5.50 18.22
CA THR A 221 19.35 5.08 17.34
C THR A 221 18.53 3.99 18.00
N THR A 222 17.27 4.26 18.28
CA THR A 222 16.32 3.31 18.86
C THR A 222 16.00 2.24 17.84
N GLY A 223 16.12 0.96 18.21
CA GLY A 223 15.87 -0.16 17.30
C GLY A 223 17.06 -0.57 16.43
N TYR A 224 18.26 -0.09 16.72
CA TYR A 224 19.41 -0.40 15.86
C TYR A 224 19.93 -1.83 16.08
N LYS A 225 19.84 -2.68 15.04
CA LYS A 225 20.40 -4.04 14.99
C LYS A 225 19.98 -4.90 16.18
N ASN A 226 18.71 -4.83 16.55
CA ASN A 226 18.17 -5.60 17.67
C ASN A 226 17.25 -6.73 17.21
N CYS A 227 17.08 -6.93 15.90
CA CYS A 227 16.22 -7.94 15.29
C CYS A 227 14.73 -7.80 15.63
N MET A 228 14.31 -6.71 16.28
CA MET A 228 12.92 -6.43 16.62
C MET A 228 12.46 -5.26 15.78
N TRP A 229 11.24 -5.36 15.24
CA TRP A 229 10.67 -4.23 14.53
C TRP A 229 10.00 -3.29 15.52
N GLU A 230 10.31 -2.00 15.46
CA GLU A 230 9.57 -0.96 16.17
C GLU A 230 8.82 -0.01 15.23
N PHE A 231 7.82 0.69 15.78
CA PHE A 231 7.14 1.75 15.06
C PHE A 231 8.13 2.80 14.55
N ASP A 232 7.82 3.34 13.38
CA ASP A 232 8.67 4.24 12.60
C ASP A 232 9.96 3.63 12.03
N GLU A 233 10.23 2.34 12.21
CA GLU A 233 11.30 1.69 11.46
C GLU A 233 10.93 1.46 9.99
N SER A 234 11.95 1.49 9.13
CA SER A 234 11.76 1.31 7.69
C SER A 234 11.77 -0.17 7.32
N LEU A 235 10.74 -0.55 6.56
CA LEU A 235 10.57 -1.85 5.94
C LEU A 235 10.72 -1.68 4.43
N VAL A 236 11.16 -2.74 3.74
CA VAL A 236 11.15 -2.80 2.28
C VAL A 236 10.14 -3.85 1.86
N LEU A 237 9.16 -3.43 1.06
CA LEU A 237 8.20 -4.33 0.43
C LEU A 237 8.86 -4.99 -0.78
N ILE A 238 8.83 -6.32 -0.78
CA ILE A 238 9.20 -7.19 -1.89
C ILE A 238 7.89 -7.71 -2.46
N ASP A 239 7.48 -7.16 -3.60
CA ASP A 239 6.21 -7.51 -4.24
C ASP A 239 6.45 -8.07 -5.64
N THR A 240 5.49 -8.84 -6.15
CA THR A 240 5.57 -9.43 -7.47
C THR A 240 5.25 -8.39 -8.54
N VAL A 241 6.24 -8.08 -9.37
CA VAL A 241 6.09 -7.25 -10.58
C VAL A 241 5.97 -8.16 -11.79
N TYR A 242 5.00 -7.86 -12.64
CA TYR A 242 4.78 -8.58 -13.89
C TYR A 242 5.37 -7.77 -15.04
N THR A 243 6.13 -8.45 -15.90
CA THR A 243 6.69 -7.86 -17.11
C THR A 243 6.21 -8.63 -18.33
N SER A 244 6.37 -8.02 -19.50
CA SER A 244 5.97 -8.61 -20.79
C SER A 244 6.51 -10.01 -21.03
N ASN A 245 7.76 -10.21 -20.63
CA ASN A 245 8.52 -11.42 -20.78
C ASN A 245 8.43 -12.36 -19.57
N ASN A 246 7.65 -12.02 -18.54
CA ASN A 246 7.48 -12.86 -17.37
C ASN A 246 6.05 -12.78 -16.81
N LEU A 247 5.22 -13.71 -17.27
CA LEU A 247 3.82 -13.88 -16.82
C LEU A 247 3.70 -14.47 -15.42
N GLU A 248 4.75 -15.13 -14.91
CA GLU A 248 4.79 -15.66 -13.54
C GLU A 248 5.08 -14.54 -12.52
N GLY A 249 5.67 -13.45 -13.00
CA GLY A 249 6.10 -12.30 -12.21
C GLY A 249 7.43 -12.54 -11.50
N ASN A 250 8.11 -11.45 -11.13
CA ASN A 250 9.34 -11.48 -10.35
C ASN A 250 9.17 -10.71 -9.05
N ASP A 251 9.75 -11.22 -7.98
CA ASP A 251 9.81 -10.53 -6.70
C ASP A 251 10.82 -9.37 -6.76
N GLU A 252 10.31 -8.15 -6.62
CA GLU A 252 11.11 -6.93 -6.74
C GLU A 252 10.97 -6.04 -5.50
N LYS A 253 12.05 -5.38 -5.11
CA LYS A 253 12.12 -4.48 -3.95
C LYS A 253 11.68 -3.08 -4.34
N ILE A 254 10.39 -2.79 -4.31
CA ILE A 254 9.85 -1.56 -4.91
C ILE A 254 9.67 -0.41 -3.91
N TYR A 255 9.12 -0.70 -2.74
CA TYR A 255 8.70 0.33 -1.80
C TYR A 255 9.42 0.22 -0.47
N ASN A 256 9.78 1.37 0.10
CA ASN A 256 10.02 1.46 1.53
C ASN A 256 8.69 1.84 2.20
N LEU A 257 8.29 1.07 3.20
CA LEU A 257 7.13 1.27 4.04
C LEU A 257 7.58 1.69 5.44
N LYS A 258 6.90 2.67 6.03
CA LYS A 258 7.01 3.03 7.44
C LYS A 258 5.63 3.10 8.05
N ILE A 259 5.44 2.37 9.14
CA ILE A 259 4.23 2.40 9.97
C ILE A 259 4.61 3.12 11.25
N GLY A 260 4.06 4.32 11.46
CA GLY A 260 4.34 5.17 12.60
C GLY A 260 3.15 5.31 13.53
N VAL A 261 3.44 5.69 14.77
CA VAL A 261 2.46 6.07 15.78
C VAL A 261 2.85 7.42 16.36
N ASP A 262 1.94 8.38 16.28
CA ASP A 262 1.98 9.60 17.08
C ASP A 262 1.65 9.22 18.53
N TRP A 263 2.73 8.90 19.25
CA TRP A 263 2.64 8.43 20.62
C TRP A 263 1.94 9.46 21.52
N ASN A 264 2.11 10.75 21.24
CA ASN A 264 1.50 11.81 22.02
C ASN A 264 -0.03 11.79 21.88
N ARG A 265 -0.53 11.70 20.65
CA ARG A 265 -1.97 11.58 20.39
C ARG A 265 -2.54 10.27 20.90
N TYR A 266 -1.82 9.17 20.66
CA TYR A 266 -2.21 7.86 21.18
C TYR A 266 -2.38 7.91 22.70
N PHE A 267 -1.39 8.46 23.39
CA PHE A 267 -1.40 8.58 24.83
C PHE A 267 -2.59 9.42 25.31
N ALA A 268 -2.70 10.67 24.85
CA ALA A 268 -3.75 11.57 25.30
C ALA A 268 -5.17 11.01 25.02
N GLN A 269 -5.36 10.33 23.89
CA GLN A 269 -6.65 9.73 23.54
C GLN A 269 -6.99 8.50 24.38
N ARG A 270 -5.99 7.73 24.81
CA ARG A 270 -6.20 6.48 25.56
C ARG A 270 -6.18 6.66 27.07
N SER A 271 -5.34 7.55 27.59
CA SER A 271 -5.27 7.88 29.02
C SER A 271 -6.28 8.96 29.43
N GLY A 272 -6.69 9.82 28.48
CA GLY A 272 -7.47 11.02 28.78
C GLY A 272 -6.64 12.16 29.41
N ILE A 273 -5.31 12.00 29.51
CA ILE A 273 -4.41 12.96 30.15
C ILE A 273 -3.69 13.79 29.08
N SER A 274 -3.70 15.12 29.20
CA SER A 274 -2.91 15.95 28.30
C SER A 274 -1.42 15.85 28.63
N ILE A 275 -0.57 15.69 27.63
CA ILE A 275 0.88 15.60 27.84
C ILE A 275 1.47 16.87 28.45
N SER A 276 0.84 18.02 28.20
CA SER A 276 1.24 19.28 28.83
C SER A 276 1.06 19.29 30.35
N GLU A 277 0.24 18.38 30.88
CA GLU A 277 -0.08 18.27 32.31
C GLU A 277 0.82 17.25 33.02
N ILE A 278 1.61 16.47 32.28
CA ILE A 278 2.44 15.39 32.83
C ILE A 278 3.87 15.87 33.03
N THR A 279 4.37 15.71 34.26
CA THR A 279 5.78 15.95 34.57
C THR A 279 6.64 14.72 34.26
N SER A 280 7.96 14.88 34.18
CA SER A 280 8.88 13.73 34.01
C SER A 280 8.77 12.71 35.16
N GLU A 281 8.34 13.15 36.35
CA GLU A 281 8.13 12.26 37.50
C GLU A 281 6.84 11.45 37.37
N ASP A 282 5.77 12.08 36.89
CA ASP A 282 4.50 11.38 36.59
C ASP A 282 4.71 10.34 35.50
N TRP A 283 5.44 10.70 34.44
CA TRP A 283 5.86 9.78 33.39
C TRP A 283 6.55 8.54 33.95
N TRP A 284 7.49 8.73 34.88
CA TRP A 284 8.23 7.63 35.49
C TRP A 284 7.31 6.73 36.33
N LYS A 285 6.40 7.30 37.10
CA LYS A 285 5.45 6.55 37.94
C LYS A 285 4.49 5.70 37.11
N MET A 286 4.11 6.17 35.92
CA MET A 286 3.24 5.42 35.01
C MET A 286 3.93 4.21 34.37
N ILE A 287 5.28 4.16 34.32
CA ILE A 287 5.99 3.02 33.74
C ILE A 287 5.91 1.84 34.71
N TRP A 288 5.50 0.70 34.17
CA TRP A 288 5.47 -0.55 34.93
C TRP A 288 6.87 -0.94 35.39
N PHE A 289 7.04 -1.04 36.71
CA PHE A 289 8.20 -1.65 37.35
C PHE A 289 7.72 -2.54 38.49
N PRO A 290 8.40 -3.67 38.78
CA PRO A 290 8.03 -4.55 39.89
C PRO A 290 8.02 -3.88 41.26
N THR A 291 8.65 -2.71 41.40
CA THR A 291 8.75 -1.93 42.64
C THR A 291 7.76 -0.77 42.71
N HIS A 292 7.02 -0.50 41.64
CA HIS A 292 5.98 0.53 41.63
C HIS A 292 4.66 -0.09 42.09
N SER A 293 3.93 0.66 42.91
CA SER A 293 2.55 0.36 43.25
C SER A 293 1.62 1.18 42.36
N PHE A 294 0.55 0.56 41.89
CA PHE A 294 -0.48 1.17 41.07
C PHE A 294 -1.83 0.99 41.75
N ASP A 295 -2.59 2.07 41.89
CA ASP A 295 -3.95 2.00 42.40
C ASP A 295 -4.91 1.56 41.28
N SER A 296 -6.06 1.01 41.64
CA SER A 296 -7.13 0.70 40.68
C SER A 296 -7.46 1.94 39.83
N GLN A 297 -7.58 1.74 38.52
CA GLN A 297 -7.79 2.73 37.46
C GLN A 297 -6.55 3.53 37.03
N ASP A 298 -5.39 3.34 37.65
CA ASP A 298 -4.15 3.96 37.19
C ASP A 298 -3.81 3.54 35.76
N VAL A 299 -3.29 4.50 34.99
CA VAL A 299 -2.80 4.24 33.64
C VAL A 299 -1.35 3.80 33.71
N VAL A 300 -1.08 2.59 33.23
CA VAL A 300 0.23 1.93 33.28
C VAL A 300 0.80 1.78 31.88
N ILE A 301 2.06 2.17 31.70
CA ILE A 301 2.82 2.00 30.47
C ILE A 301 3.63 0.71 30.58
N TYR A 302 3.36 -0.24 29.70
CA TYR A 302 4.09 -1.50 29.64
C TYR A 302 4.25 -1.94 28.19
N GLY A 303 5.45 -2.39 27.80
CA GLY A 303 5.70 -2.87 26.44
C GLY A 303 5.34 -1.87 25.33
N GLY A 304 5.42 -0.55 25.60
CA GLY A 304 5.06 0.51 24.65
C GLY A 304 3.55 0.77 24.50
N MET A 305 2.71 0.09 25.28
CA MET A 305 1.26 0.21 25.28
C MET A 305 0.74 0.76 26.61
N LEU A 306 -0.50 1.26 26.59
CA LEU A 306 -1.21 1.72 27.78
C LEU A 306 -2.20 0.68 28.27
N TYR A 307 -2.15 0.44 29.58
CA TYR A 307 -3.05 -0.43 30.32
C TYR A 307 -3.72 0.37 31.42
N GLN A 308 -4.87 -0.10 31.87
CA GLN A 308 -5.52 0.43 33.07
C GLN A 308 -5.45 -0.65 34.14
N ALA A 309 -4.91 -0.30 35.31
CA ALA A 309 -4.90 -1.19 36.46
C ALA A 309 -6.34 -1.50 36.88
N THR A 310 -6.67 -2.77 37.05
CA THR A 310 -8.03 -3.20 37.43
C THR A 310 -8.20 -3.27 38.96
N GLU A 311 -7.10 -3.42 39.68
CA GLU A 311 -7.01 -3.51 41.13
C GLU A 311 -5.71 -2.86 41.59
N ASP A 312 -5.52 -2.74 42.90
CA ASP A 312 -4.28 -2.19 43.47
C ASP A 312 -3.17 -3.25 43.35
N VAL A 313 -2.05 -2.93 42.69
CA VAL A 313 -0.94 -3.87 42.37
C VAL A 313 0.39 -3.31 42.83
#